data_AF-A0A6A0GNH5-F1
#
_entry.id   AF-A0A6A0GNH5-F1
#
_cell.length_a   1.000
_cell.length_b   1.000
_cell.length_c   1.000
_cell.angle_alpha   90.00
_cell.angle_beta   90.00
_cell.angle_gamma   90.00
#
_symmetry.space_group_name_H-M   'P 1'
#
loop_
_entity.id
_entity.type
_entity.pdbx_description
1 polymer ?
#
loop_
_entity_poly.entity_id
_entity_poly.type
_entity_poly.pdbx_seq_one_letter_code
_entity_poly.pdbx_strand_id
1 'polypeptide(L)'
;MNVVTCPPVPPLIPSPLGDVSVEEGANVTLTCEATGDPPLALTWRREDEQPFALAGTKAGAFLCVATNGVPPAVSSRALLYVKCESVVTVSVMFMSDIFNQTR
;
A
#
# COMPACT_ATOMS: atom_id res chain seq x y z
N MET A 1 6.55 40.30 -28.73
CA MET A 1 6.94 38.89 -28.92
C MET A 1 5.73 38.05 -28.57
N ASN A 2 5.25 37.23 -29.51
CA ASN A 2 4.14 36.30 -29.25
C ASN A 2 4.76 34.95 -28.92
N VAL A 3 4.57 34.48 -27.68
CA VAL A 3 5.07 33.16 -27.28
C VAL A 3 4.10 32.11 -27.83
N VAL A 4 4.58 31.24 -28.70
CA VAL A 4 3.84 30.06 -29.15
C VAL A 4 3.99 29.02 -28.05
N THR A 5 2.98 28.90 -27.18
CA THR A 5 2.92 27.86 -26.14
C THR A 5 2.04 26.72 -26.61
N CYS A 6 2.42 25.49 -26.28
CA CYS A 6 1.56 24.30 -26.43
C CYS A 6 0.27 24.47 -25.60
N PRO A 7 -0.88 23.90 -26.00
CA PRO A 7 -2.03 23.83 -25.11
C PRO A 7 -1.73 23.00 -23.85
N PRO A 8 -2.24 23.41 -22.67
CA PRO A 8 -2.05 22.66 -21.43
C PRO A 8 -2.71 21.28 -21.50
N VAL A 9 -2.02 20.27 -20.97
CA VAL A 9 -2.45 18.88 -20.90
C VAL A 9 -2.80 18.51 -19.46
N PRO A 10 -4.04 18.08 -19.17
CA PRO A 10 -4.43 17.66 -17.83
C PRO A 10 -3.59 16.48 -17.31
N PRO A 11 -3.46 16.33 -15.98
CA PRO A 11 -2.78 15.20 -15.37
C PRO A 11 -3.45 13.86 -15.73
N LEU A 12 -2.65 12.84 -16.02
CA LEU A 12 -3.10 11.48 -16.30
C LEU A 12 -2.18 10.46 -15.64
N ILE A 13 -2.76 9.47 -14.95
CA ILE A 13 -2.06 8.29 -14.43
C ILE A 13 -2.34 7.13 -15.40
N PRO A 14 -1.38 6.74 -16.26
CA PRO A 14 -1.62 5.72 -17.29
C PRO A 14 -1.79 4.32 -16.69
N SER A 15 -1.12 4.06 -15.56
CA SER A 15 -1.14 2.78 -14.86
C SER A 15 -1.63 3.00 -13.43
N PRO A 16 -2.89 2.65 -13.10
CA PRO A 16 -3.37 2.76 -11.74
C PRO A 16 -2.58 1.84 -10.81
N LEU A 17 -2.47 2.22 -9.55
CA LEU A 17 -1.85 1.41 -8.53
C LEU A 17 -2.64 0.11 -8.34
N GLY A 18 -1.89 -0.98 -8.13
CA GLY A 18 -2.45 -2.26 -7.74
C GLY A 18 -2.43 -2.44 -6.22
N ASP A 19 -3.34 -3.27 -5.73
CA ASP A 19 -3.33 -3.72 -4.34
C ASP A 19 -2.14 -4.65 -4.08
N VAL A 20 -1.54 -4.55 -2.90
CA VAL A 20 -0.31 -5.27 -2.54
C VAL A 20 -0.50 -5.99 -1.22
N SER A 21 -0.09 -7.26 -1.16
CA SER A 21 0.00 -8.03 0.08
C SER A 21 1.46 -8.32 0.43
N VAL A 22 1.91 -7.94 1.62
CA VAL A 22 3.29 -8.14 2.10
C VAL A 22 3.31 -8.88 3.42
N GLU A 23 4.39 -9.58 3.74
CA GLU A 23 4.55 -10.22 5.05
C GLU A 23 4.97 -9.20 6.12
N GLU A 24 4.67 -9.52 7.38
CA GLU A 24 5.07 -8.68 8.50
C GLU A 24 6.59 -8.52 8.56
N GLY A 25 7.06 -7.28 8.66
CA GLY A 25 8.49 -6.94 8.65
C GLY A 25 9.13 -6.81 7.27
N ALA A 26 8.40 -7.07 6.18
CA ALA A 26 8.89 -6.83 4.82
C ALA A 26 8.82 -5.35 4.43
N ASN A 27 9.77 -4.90 3.59
CA ASN A 27 9.75 -3.57 3.00
C ASN A 27 8.89 -3.55 1.74
N VAL A 28 8.04 -2.53 1.60
CA VAL A 28 7.20 -2.32 0.42
C VAL A 28 7.54 -0.98 -0.24
N THR A 29 7.48 -0.94 -1.56
CA THR A 29 7.65 0.29 -2.34
C THR A 29 6.47 0.43 -3.30
N LEU A 30 5.67 1.48 -3.13
CA LEU A 30 4.61 1.85 -4.06
C LEU A 30 5.17 2.83 -5.07
N THR A 31 4.93 2.59 -6.36
CA THR A 31 5.42 3.44 -7.46
C THR A 31 4.23 4.00 -8.21
N CYS A 32 4.22 5.31 -8.44
CA CYS A 32 3.17 6.00 -9.17
C CYS A 32 3.82 6.88 -10.23
N GLU A 33 3.31 6.78 -11.45
CA GLU A 33 3.75 7.58 -12.58
C GLU A 33 2.56 8.35 -13.13
N ALA A 34 2.79 9.61 -13.49
CA ALA A 34 1.78 10.44 -14.12
C ALA A 34 2.40 11.28 -15.23
N THR A 35 1.55 11.72 -16.13
CA THR A 35 1.86 12.58 -17.28
C THR A 35 1.00 13.83 -17.22
N GLY A 36 1.47 14.93 -17.81
CA GLY A 36 0.77 16.21 -17.82
C GLY A 36 1.70 17.35 -18.22
N ASP A 37 1.12 18.45 -18.69
CA ASP A 37 1.82 19.69 -19.05
C ASP A 37 0.97 20.90 -18.62
N PRO A 38 1.47 21.87 -17.85
CA PRO A 38 2.83 22.00 -17.31
C PRO A 38 3.25 20.86 -16.38
N PRO A 39 4.54 20.77 -15.99
CA PRO A 39 5.02 19.75 -15.07
C PRO A 39 4.16 19.62 -13.81
N LEU A 40 3.82 18.38 -13.48
CA LEU A 40 2.91 18.05 -12.38
C LEU A 40 3.65 17.77 -11.07
N ALA A 41 2.94 17.92 -9.97
CA ALA A 41 3.36 17.46 -8.65
C ALA A 41 2.71 16.11 -8.33
N LEU A 42 3.52 15.16 -7.87
CA LEU A 42 3.06 13.89 -7.33
C LEU A 42 3.09 13.94 -5.79
N THR A 43 1.96 13.66 -5.18
CA THR A 43 1.83 13.64 -3.72
C THR A 43 1.26 12.31 -3.27
N TRP A 44 1.89 11.70 -2.26
CA TRP A 44 1.41 10.50 -1.59
C TRP A 44 0.73 10.85 -0.28
N ARG A 45 -0.39 10.18 0.01
CA ARG A 45 -1.06 10.27 1.31
C ARG A 45 -1.81 8.99 1.64
N ARG A 46 -2.04 8.73 2.92
CA ARG A 46 -3.03 7.75 3.33
C ARG A 46 -4.44 8.31 3.14
N GLU A 47 -5.37 7.44 2.80
CA GLU A 47 -6.78 7.79 2.66
C GLU A 47 -7.42 8.17 4.00
N ASP A 48 -6.95 7.58 5.10
CA ASP A 48 -7.41 7.85 6.47
C ASP A 48 -6.70 9.04 7.14
N GLU A 49 -5.87 9.78 6.40
CA GLU A 49 -5.07 10.92 6.88
C GLU A 49 -4.13 10.60 8.05
N GLN A 50 -3.91 9.31 8.36
CA GLN A 50 -2.99 8.90 9.41
C GLN A 50 -1.53 8.99 8.95
N PRO A 51 -0.56 8.98 9.89
CA PRO A 51 0.85 8.84 9.55
C PRO A 51 1.13 7.54 8.79
N PHE A 52 2.20 7.53 7.99
CA PHE A 52 2.66 6.33 7.26
C PHE A 52 3.14 5.18 8.16
N ALA A 53 3.20 5.37 9.48
CA ALA A 53 3.51 4.31 10.42
C ALA A 53 2.43 3.21 10.36
N LEU A 54 2.82 2.02 9.91
CA LEU A 54 1.97 0.83 9.89
C LEU A 54 1.93 0.10 11.25
N ALA A 55 2.44 0.72 12.33
CA ALA A 55 2.55 0.09 13.64
C ALA A 55 1.15 -0.27 14.18
N GLY A 56 0.82 -1.56 14.11
CA GLY A 56 -0.45 -2.13 14.55
C GLY A 56 -1.55 -2.21 13.47
N THR A 57 -1.34 -1.68 12.26
CA THR A 57 -2.34 -1.74 11.18
C THR A 57 -2.04 -2.87 10.20
N LYS A 58 -2.95 -3.85 10.10
CA LYS A 58 -2.86 -4.96 9.15
C LYS A 58 -3.27 -4.60 7.73
N ALA A 59 -3.93 -3.45 7.53
CA ALA A 59 -4.30 -2.96 6.22
C ALA A 59 -4.36 -1.42 6.20
N GLY A 60 -4.09 -0.83 5.04
CA GLY A 60 -4.18 0.62 4.83
C GLY A 60 -4.38 0.97 3.36
N ALA A 61 -5.09 2.07 3.09
CA ALA A 61 -5.32 2.58 1.75
C ALA A 61 -4.43 3.81 1.48
N PHE A 62 -3.73 3.80 0.36
CA PHE A 62 -2.81 4.84 -0.06
C PHE A 62 -3.27 5.47 -1.37
N LEU A 63 -3.15 6.80 -1.47
CA LEU A 63 -3.50 7.58 -2.63
C LEU A 63 -2.25 8.27 -3.19
N CYS A 64 -2.01 8.06 -4.48
CA CYS A 64 -1.15 8.91 -5.28
C CYS A 64 -2.02 9.96 -5.96
N VAL A 65 -1.66 11.24 -5.83
CA VAL A 65 -2.39 12.36 -6.43
C VAL A 65 -1.47 13.10 -7.39
N ALA A 66 -1.95 13.32 -8.62
CA ALA A 66 -1.25 14.08 -9.65
C ALA A 66 -2.01 15.39 -9.95
N THR A 67 -1.32 16.52 -9.84
CA THR A 67 -1.88 17.86 -10.10
C THR A 67 -0.88 18.76 -10.82
N ASN A 68 -1.34 19.52 -11.81
CA ASN A 68 -0.56 20.56 -12.49
C ASN A 68 -1.30 21.91 -12.60
N GLY A 69 -2.38 22.08 -11.82
CA GLY A 69 -3.24 23.27 -11.89
C GLY A 69 -4.26 23.26 -13.04
N VAL A 70 -4.20 22.28 -13.95
CA VAL A 70 -5.19 22.07 -15.02
C VAL A 70 -6.21 21.02 -14.56
N PRO A 71 -7.52 21.35 -14.49
CA PRO A 71 -8.54 20.37 -14.11
C PRO A 71 -8.79 19.32 -15.20
N PRO A 72 -9.13 18.06 -14.84
CA PRO A 72 -9.26 17.54 -13.48
C PRO A 72 -7.91 17.10 -12.89
N ALA A 73 -7.75 17.24 -11.58
CA ALA A 73 -6.73 16.49 -10.87
C ALA A 73 -7.11 15.01 -10.84
N VAL A 74 -6.12 14.11 -10.94
CA VAL A 74 -6.35 12.67 -10.92
C VAL A 74 -5.67 12.04 -9.72
N SER A 75 -6.22 10.92 -9.26
CA SER A 75 -5.63 10.13 -8.20
C SER A 75 -5.75 8.64 -8.48
N SER A 76 -4.83 7.87 -7.92
CA SER A 76 -4.86 6.42 -7.94
C SER A 76 -4.73 5.86 -6.54
N ARG A 77 -5.45 4.77 -6.26
CA ARG A 77 -5.61 4.18 -4.92
C ARG A 77 -5.00 2.78 -4.89
N ALA A 78 -4.31 2.44 -3.80
CA ALA A 78 -3.76 1.11 -3.53
C ALA A 78 -4.16 0.65 -2.13
N LEU A 79 -4.61 -0.60 -1.99
CA LEU A 79 -4.77 -1.25 -0.70
C LEU A 79 -3.53 -2.07 -0.38
N LEU A 80 -2.91 -1.77 0.76
CA LEU A 80 -1.81 -2.55 1.33
C LEU A 80 -2.36 -3.47 2.40
N TYR A 81 -2.06 -4.77 2.31
CA TYR A 81 -2.40 -5.79 3.31
C TYR A 81 -1.14 -6.43 3.88
N VAL A 82 -1.07 -6.58 5.20
CA VAL A 82 0.02 -7.26 5.90
C VAL A 82 -0.42 -8.68 6.27
N LYS A 83 0.24 -9.68 5.69
CA LYS A 83 0.07 -11.08 6.00
C LYS A 83 0.83 -11.42 7.29
N CYS A 84 0.12 -12.05 8.21
CA CYS A 84 0.68 -12.60 9.43
C CYS A 84 0.70 -14.12 9.26
N GLU A 85 1.88 -14.72 9.14
CA GLU A 85 2.01 -16.17 9.21
C GLU A 85 1.96 -16.61 10.69
N SER A 86 0.76 -16.92 11.16
CA SER A 86 0.61 -17.56 12.47
C SER A 86 0.89 -19.07 12.32
N VAL A 87 2.10 -19.52 12.69
CA VAL A 87 2.35 -20.94 12.95
C VAL A 87 2.50 -21.14 14.46
N VAL A 88 1.44 -21.64 15.10
CA VAL A 88 1.52 -22.18 16.46
C VAL A 88 1.06 -23.63 16.42
N THR A 89 1.97 -24.53 16.08
CA THR A 89 1.72 -25.98 16.21
C THR A 89 2.14 -26.40 17.61
N VAL A 90 1.17 -26.53 18.52
CA VAL A 90 1.42 -27.12 19.85
C VAL A 90 1.46 -28.64 19.69
N SER A 91 2.65 -29.23 19.71
CA SER A 91 2.81 -30.69 19.81
C SER A 91 2.53 -31.12 21.25
N VAL A 92 1.35 -31.69 21.50
CA VAL A 92 1.02 -32.40 22.74
C VAL A 92 1.75 -33.74 22.76
N MET A 93 2.73 -33.89 23.65
CA MET A 93 3.39 -35.19 23.89
C MET A 93 2.62 -35.96 24.97
N PHE A 94 1.80 -36.88 24.45
CA PHE A 94 1.22 -38.13 24.97
C PHE A 94 0.62 -38.26 26.38
N MET A 95 -0.59 -38.82 26.31
CA MET A 95 -1.36 -39.61 27.26
C MET A 95 -0.56 -40.20 28.43
N SER A 96 -1.13 -40.05 29.61
CA SER A 96 -0.83 -40.84 30.81
C SER A 96 -0.78 -42.33 30.47
N ASP A 97 0.42 -42.91 30.41
CA ASP A 97 0.56 -44.35 30.59
C ASP A 97 0.10 -44.67 32.01
N ILE A 98 -1.05 -45.34 32.02
CA ILE A 98 -1.78 -45.82 33.18
C ILE A 98 -0.84 -46.66 34.05
N PHE A 99 -0.81 -46.31 35.33
CA PHE A 99 -0.53 -47.15 36.49
C PHE A 99 -0.33 -48.64 36.16
N ASN A 100 0.92 -49.07 36.02
CA ASN A 100 1.29 -50.47 36.25
C ASN A 100 2.47 -50.52 37.21
N GLN A 101 2.26 -50.00 38.42
CA GLN A 101 3.12 -50.31 39.55
C GLN A 101 2.65 -51.65 40.12
N THR A 102 3.20 -52.73 39.58
CA THR A 102 3.10 -54.06 40.16
C THR A 102 3.82 -54.04 41.52
N ARG A 103 3.07 -54.19 42.61
CA ARG A 103 3.53 -54.86 43.83
C ARG A 103 2.40 -55.67 44.41
#